data_AF-A0A8S3SXB6-F1
#
_entry.id   AF-A0A8S3SXB6-F1
#
_cell.length_a   1.000
_cell.length_b   1.000
_cell.length_c   1.000
_cell.angle_alpha   90.00
_cell.angle_beta   90.00
_cell.angle_gamma   90.00
#
_symmetry.space_group_name_H-M   'P 1'
#
loop_
_entity.id
_entity.type
_entity.pdbx_description
1 polymer ?
#
loop_
_entity_poly.entity_id
_entity_poly.type
_entity_poly.pdbx_seq_one_letter_code
_entity_poly.pdbx_strand_id
1 'polypeptide(L)'
;MFTDSAIVAVDKCHELLVYADRKRLVLELLHTTNKKCIIATVASTVQECLTRSIIEISKFYWSATNSTTSPSSEPSNMKTIPEFSCLGELEIEQCPTDQQIGRLVAGLKLEVVKELFVHLEMPMNKWDEIEHNYPCSADLKMFALWEWKQKAEMPTFGALKYALTKVNQDFHKLCEVSQYILTDTLTCVPDESILENLSNSIGNDNMQLGLELGLKGAELQDIAFQHKTRLMEQTREIFRRWSKRRQPLSVLAKAFIRIDKFGVFTRCCSN
;
A
#
# COMPACT_ATOMS: atom_id res chain seq x y z
N MET A 1 27.09 -29.33 12.88
CA MET A 1 27.88 -28.13 13.22
C MET A 1 27.82 -27.23 11.99
N PHE A 2 27.00 -26.18 12.02
CA PHE A 2 26.84 -25.24 10.90
C PHE A 2 27.98 -24.22 10.99
N THR A 3 28.97 -24.32 10.10
CA THR A 3 30.16 -23.46 10.14
C THR A 3 29.95 -22.07 9.55
N ASP A 4 28.84 -21.84 8.85
CA ASP A 4 28.50 -20.55 8.22
C ASP A 4 27.06 -20.13 8.57
N SER A 5 26.83 -19.79 9.84
CA SER A 5 25.55 -19.24 10.29
C SER A 5 25.73 -17.91 11.02
N ALA A 6 24.90 -16.92 10.70
CA ALA A 6 24.80 -15.64 11.38
C ALA A 6 23.42 -15.51 12.02
N ILE A 7 23.37 -15.00 13.26
CA ILE A 7 22.11 -14.69 13.95
C ILE A 7 22.02 -13.18 14.09
N VAL A 8 20.89 -12.61 13.68
CA VAL A 8 20.59 -11.18 13.75
C VAL A 8 19.35 -10.98 14.61
N ALA A 9 19.49 -10.27 15.73
CA ALA A 9 18.33 -9.88 16.52
C ALA A 9 17.48 -8.86 15.75
N VAL A 10 16.19 -9.16 15.57
CA VAL A 10 15.23 -8.25 14.91
C VAL A 10 14.56 -7.38 15.95
N ASP A 11 14.15 -7.98 17.07
CA ASP A 11 13.62 -7.28 18.24
C ASP A 11 13.86 -8.11 19.52
N LYS A 12 13.16 -7.77 20.62
CA LYS A 12 13.32 -8.45 21.93
C LYS A 12 12.84 -9.91 21.94
N CYS A 13 12.04 -10.32 20.97
CA CYS A 13 11.35 -11.61 20.90
C CYS A 13 11.68 -12.41 19.64
N HIS A 14 12.41 -11.82 18.70
CA HIS A 14 12.65 -12.36 17.37
C HIS A 14 14.12 -12.27 16.97
N GLU A 15 14.64 -13.39 16.49
CA GLU A 15 15.98 -13.50 15.92
C GLU A 15 15.86 -14.07 14.50
N LEU A 16 16.73 -13.64 13.59
CA LEU A 16 16.87 -14.21 12.26
C LEU A 16 18.14 -15.02 12.20
N LEU A 17 18.01 -16.32 11.97
CA LEU A 17 19.11 -17.20 11.68
C LEU A 17 19.28 -17.27 10.15
N VAL A 18 20.46 -16.87 9.69
CA VAL A 18 20.90 -16.97 8.30
C VAL A 18 21.98 -18.03 8.25
N TYR A 19 21.85 -19.05 7.40
CA TYR A 19 22.94 -20.01 7.18
C TYR A 19 22.99 -20.49 5.74
N ALA A 20 24.17 -20.93 5.32
CA ALA A 20 24.32 -21.58 4.02
C ALA A 20 24.07 -23.09 4.16
N ASP A 21 23.10 -23.62 3.42
CA ASP A 21 22.93 -25.06 3.20
C ASP A 21 23.24 -25.39 1.73
N ARG A 22 24.42 -25.97 1.51
CA ARG A 22 24.96 -26.29 0.17
C ARG A 22 25.06 -25.03 -0.71
N LYS A 23 24.18 -24.91 -1.72
CA LYS A 23 24.10 -23.76 -2.66
C LYS A 23 22.91 -22.85 -2.36
N ARG A 24 22.30 -22.97 -1.18
CA ARG A 24 21.11 -22.20 -0.79
C ARG A 24 21.43 -21.41 0.46
N LEU A 25 21.06 -20.14 0.44
CA LEU A 25 20.97 -19.34 1.65
C LEU A 25 19.63 -19.69 2.31
N VAL A 26 19.65 -20.13 3.55
CA VAL A 26 18.46 -20.45 4.34
C VAL A 26 18.28 -19.36 5.39
N LEU A 27 17.05 -18.85 5.49
CA LEU A 27 16.65 -17.93 6.53
C LEU A 27 15.54 -18.52 7.38
N GLU A 28 15.75 -18.48 8.69
CA GLU A 28 14.79 -18.91 9.69
C GLU A 28 14.50 -17.77 10.65
N LEU A 29 13.22 -17.42 10.82
CA LEU A 29 12.78 -16.55 11.89
C LEU A 29 12.63 -17.39 13.16
N LEU A 30 13.53 -17.18 14.10
CA LEU A 30 13.51 -17.80 15.41
C LEU A 30 12.70 -16.91 16.37
N HIS A 31 11.66 -17.48 16.95
CA HIS A 31 10.89 -16.83 18.00
C HIS A 31 11.42 -17.32 19.36
N THR A 32 11.85 -16.40 20.21
CA THR A 32 12.27 -16.72 21.59
C THR A 32 11.06 -16.92 22.52
N THR A 33 9.86 -16.52 22.09
CA THR A 33 8.59 -16.74 22.79
C THR A 33 7.87 -18.01 22.32
N ASN A 34 7.00 -18.56 23.17
CA ASN A 34 6.32 -19.84 22.96
C ASN A 34 5.61 -19.91 21.59
N LYS A 35 5.91 -20.94 20.79
CA LYS A 35 5.40 -21.16 19.42
C LYS A 35 3.87 -21.10 19.29
N LYS A 36 3.12 -21.27 20.39
CA LYS A 36 1.66 -21.14 20.44
C LYS A 36 1.14 -19.72 20.14
N CYS A 37 1.99 -18.70 20.23
CA CYS A 37 1.63 -17.30 19.95
C CYS A 37 1.96 -16.85 18.52
N ILE A 38 2.53 -17.73 17.69
CA ILE A 38 2.90 -17.41 16.31
C ILE A 38 1.67 -17.59 15.44
N ILE A 39 1.08 -16.48 14.99
CA ILE A 39 0.04 -16.50 13.98
C ILE A 39 0.71 -16.94 12.67
N ALA A 40 0.34 -18.12 12.16
CA ALA A 40 1.00 -18.74 11.00
C ALA A 40 1.07 -17.81 9.77
N THR A 41 0.09 -16.94 9.58
CA THR A 41 0.05 -15.98 8.47
C THR A 41 1.08 -14.84 8.61
N VAL A 42 1.38 -14.42 9.85
CA VAL A 42 2.43 -13.43 10.12
C VAL A 42 3.79 -14.06 9.83
N ALA A 43 4.00 -15.31 10.23
CA ALA A 43 5.23 -16.04 9.91
C ALA A 43 5.45 -16.18 8.40
N SER A 44 4.43 -16.55 7.63
CA SER A 44 4.51 -16.65 6.17
C SER A 44 4.78 -15.30 5.51
N THR A 45 4.10 -14.23 5.94
CA THR A 45 4.29 -12.89 5.39
C THR A 45 5.69 -12.35 5.68
N VAL A 46 6.16 -12.53 6.92
CA VAL A 46 7.52 -12.13 7.31
C VAL A 46 8.55 -12.91 6.51
N GLN A 47 8.35 -14.22 6.30
CA GLN A 47 9.21 -15.05 5.49
C GLN A 47 9.25 -14.59 4.02
N GLU A 48 8.11 -14.21 3.43
CA GLU A 48 8.04 -13.70 2.06
C GLU A 48 8.76 -12.35 1.91
N CYS A 49 8.48 -11.40 2.80
CA CYS A 49 9.14 -10.10 2.82
C CYS A 49 10.66 -10.24 2.97
N LEU A 50 11.11 -11.07 3.92
CA LEU A 50 12.53 -11.36 4.12
C LEU A 50 13.17 -12.00 2.89
N THR A 51 12.52 -13.00 2.31
CA THR A 51 13.00 -13.67 1.09
C THR A 51 13.19 -12.66 -0.02
N ARG A 52 12.22 -11.76 -0.22
CA ARG A 52 12.29 -10.71 -1.24
C ARG A 52 13.40 -9.70 -0.97
N SER A 53 13.51 -9.17 0.25
CA SER A 53 14.57 -8.24 0.62
C SER A 53 15.97 -8.84 0.41
N ILE A 54 16.15 -10.13 0.71
CA ILE A 54 17.43 -10.81 0.54
C ILE A 54 17.75 -11.08 -0.92
N ILE A 55 16.76 -11.40 -1.75
CA ILE A 55 16.96 -11.48 -3.19
C ILE A 55 17.48 -10.15 -3.74
N GLU A 56 16.91 -9.02 -3.29
CA GLU A 56 17.35 -7.69 -3.73
C GLU A 56 18.76 -7.33 -3.24
N ILE A 57 19.07 -7.59 -1.97
CA ILE A 57 20.43 -7.39 -1.43
C ILE A 57 21.44 -8.28 -2.19
N SER A 58 21.08 -9.53 -2.47
CA SER A 58 21.95 -10.46 -3.18
C SER A 58 22.24 -9.98 -4.61
N LYS A 59 21.22 -9.46 -5.32
CA LYS A 59 21.38 -8.87 -6.66
C LYS A 59 22.30 -7.64 -6.62
N PHE A 60 22.16 -6.78 -5.60
CA PHE A 60 23.01 -5.62 -5.41
C PHE A 60 24.49 -6.01 -5.23
N TYR A 61 24.79 -7.00 -4.39
CA TYR A 61 26.17 -7.45 -4.23
C TYR A 61 26.71 -8.21 -5.46
N TRP A 62 25.84 -8.94 -6.17
CA TRP A 62 26.21 -9.59 -7.42
C TRP A 62 26.55 -8.58 -8.53
N SER A 63 25.85 -7.45 -8.61
CA SER A 63 26.17 -6.39 -9.56
C SER A 63 27.44 -5.62 -9.16
N ALA A 64 27.68 -5.42 -7.87
CA ALA A 64 28.89 -4.77 -7.34
C ALA A 64 30.18 -5.60 -7.55
N THR A 65 30.07 -6.93 -7.52
CA THR A 65 31.21 -7.86 -7.72
C THR A 65 31.56 -8.07 -9.20
N ASN A 66 30.58 -8.02 -10.10
CA ASN A 66 30.82 -8.10 -11.54
C ASN A 66 31.30 -6.78 -12.16
N SER A 67 31.15 -5.65 -11.46
CA SER A 67 31.67 -4.35 -11.90
C SER A 67 33.14 -4.13 -11.52
N THR A 68 33.75 -5.03 -10.74
CA THR A 68 35.15 -4.93 -10.29
C THR A 68 36.10 -5.91 -10.99
N THR A 69 35.64 -6.67 -11.99
CA THR A 69 36.48 -7.60 -12.77
C THR A 69 36.45 -7.31 -14.27
N SER A 70 37.29 -6.37 -14.74
CA SER A 70 38.34 -6.59 -15.76
C SER A 70 38.81 -5.28 -16.42
N PRO A 71 40.14 -5.10 -16.64
CA PRO A 71 40.69 -4.01 -17.46
C PRO A 71 40.72 -4.37 -18.96
N SER A 72 40.64 -3.32 -19.79
CA SER A 72 41.05 -3.23 -21.20
C SER A 72 40.39 -4.14 -22.26
N SER A 73 39.43 -3.58 -23.01
CA SER A 73 39.50 -3.44 -24.49
C SER A 73 38.27 -2.65 -25.00
N GLU A 74 38.51 -1.83 -26.03
CA GLU A 74 37.69 -0.75 -26.62
C GLU A 74 36.21 -1.02 -27.01
N PRO A 75 35.42 0.05 -27.26
CA PRO A 75 33.98 0.07 -27.08
C PRO A 75 33.24 -0.23 -28.38
N SER A 76 32.30 -1.17 -28.34
CA SER A 76 31.23 -1.23 -29.34
C SER A 76 29.95 -1.77 -28.71
N ASN A 77 28.87 -1.04 -28.96
CA ASN A 77 27.50 -1.25 -28.48
C ASN A 77 27.25 -0.92 -27.01
N MET A 78 26.98 0.37 -26.76
CA MET A 78 26.05 0.80 -25.72
C MET A 78 24.75 0.02 -25.87
N LYS A 79 24.63 -1.11 -25.16
CA LYS A 79 23.33 -1.60 -24.72
C LYS A 79 22.95 -0.76 -23.51
N THR A 80 21.93 0.06 -23.72
CA THR A 80 21.18 0.78 -22.71
C THR A 80 20.98 -0.09 -21.47
N ILE A 81 21.29 0.50 -20.32
CA ILE A 81 20.97 0.00 -18.99
C ILE A 81 19.46 -0.34 -18.98
N PRO A 82 19.02 -1.52 -18.49
CA PRO A 82 17.60 -1.76 -18.33
C PRO A 82 17.10 -0.88 -17.18
N GLU A 83 16.31 0.14 -17.50
CA GLU A 83 15.42 0.79 -16.54
C GLU A 83 14.54 -0.29 -15.91
N PHE A 84 14.64 -0.48 -14.60
CA PHE A 84 13.88 -1.50 -13.90
C PHE A 84 12.39 -1.16 -13.88
N SER A 85 11.63 -1.97 -14.62
CA SER A 85 10.18 -2.07 -14.61
C SER A 85 9.70 -2.87 -13.38
N CYS A 86 9.66 -2.22 -12.21
CA CYS A 86 8.90 -2.75 -11.07
C CYS A 86 7.38 -2.78 -11.36
N LEU A 87 6.97 -2.03 -12.38
CA LEU A 87 5.75 -2.14 -13.16
C LEU A 87 6.00 -3.17 -14.27
N GLY A 88 6.03 -4.48 -13.98
CA GLY A 88 5.99 -5.47 -15.05
C GLY A 88 4.69 -5.24 -15.82
N GLU A 89 4.74 -4.66 -17.02
CA GLU A 89 3.60 -4.36 -17.89
C GLU A 89 2.32 -3.95 -17.12
N LEU A 90 2.43 -3.06 -16.13
CA LEU A 90 1.26 -2.27 -15.77
C LEU A 90 1.04 -1.40 -17.00
N GLU A 91 0.12 -1.86 -17.86
CA GLU A 91 -0.23 -1.24 -19.13
C GLU A 91 -0.27 0.26 -18.87
N ILE A 92 0.73 0.99 -19.38
CA ILE A 92 0.92 2.43 -19.14
C ILE A 92 -0.34 3.20 -19.54
N GLU A 93 -1.14 2.58 -20.40
CA GLU A 93 -2.41 3.04 -20.95
C GLU A 93 -3.63 2.73 -20.05
N GLN A 94 -3.50 1.86 -19.04
CA GLN A 94 -4.60 1.56 -18.11
C GLN A 94 -4.93 2.75 -17.21
N CYS A 95 -6.23 2.93 -16.99
CA CYS A 95 -6.77 3.86 -16.02
C CYS A 95 -6.67 3.27 -14.60
N PRO A 96 -6.13 4.01 -13.62
CA PRO A 96 -6.04 3.54 -12.25
C PRO A 96 -7.43 3.39 -11.62
N THR A 97 -7.63 2.32 -10.85
CA THR A 97 -8.83 2.14 -10.02
C THR A 97 -8.86 3.15 -8.87
N ASP A 98 -10.05 3.39 -8.29
CA ASP A 98 -10.21 4.33 -7.18
C ASP A 98 -9.37 3.89 -5.96
N GLN A 99 -9.28 2.57 -5.72
CA GLN A 99 -8.43 1.99 -4.68
C GLN A 99 -6.94 2.27 -4.93
N GLN A 100 -6.48 2.20 -6.18
CA GLN A 100 -5.10 2.50 -6.53
C GLN A 100 -4.77 3.99 -6.35
N ILE A 101 -5.72 4.88 -6.65
CA ILE A 101 -5.60 6.31 -6.35
C ILE A 101 -5.50 6.55 -4.85
N GLY A 102 -6.42 5.96 -4.06
CA GLY A 102 -6.42 6.08 -2.59
C GLY A 102 -5.06 5.68 -1.99
N ARG A 103 -4.52 4.54 -2.42
CA ARG A 103 -3.20 4.07 -1.95
C ARG A 103 -2.07 5.03 -2.31
N LEU A 104 -2.07 5.54 -3.54
CA LEU A 104 -1.06 6.50 -3.98
C LEU A 104 -1.07 7.74 -3.07
N VAL A 105 -2.25 8.32 -2.81
CA VAL A 105 -2.35 9.55 -2.02
C VAL A 105 -2.11 9.38 -0.53
N ALA A 106 -2.37 8.20 0.02
CA ALA A 106 -2.10 7.90 1.42
C ALA A 106 -0.61 8.11 1.75
N GLY A 107 0.28 7.69 0.86
CA GLY A 107 1.73 7.84 1.01
C GLY A 107 2.32 9.20 0.59
N LEU A 108 1.50 10.16 0.15
CA LEU A 108 1.96 11.48 -0.32
C LEU A 108 1.60 12.60 0.65
N LYS A 109 2.49 13.59 0.73
CA LYS A 109 2.21 14.85 1.45
C LYS A 109 1.23 15.71 0.63
N LEU A 110 0.47 16.58 1.29
CA LEU A 110 -0.55 17.40 0.63
C LEU A 110 0.05 18.32 -0.44
N GLU A 111 1.20 18.92 -0.15
CA GLU A 111 1.93 19.83 -1.03
C GLU A 111 2.37 19.10 -2.31
N VAL A 112 2.81 17.86 -2.17
CA VAL A 112 3.19 17.00 -3.30
C VAL A 112 1.97 16.66 -4.17
N VAL A 113 0.82 16.38 -3.56
CA VAL A 113 -0.42 16.12 -4.32
C VAL A 113 -0.90 17.38 -5.04
N LYS A 114 -0.73 18.56 -4.43
CA LYS A 114 -1.03 19.85 -5.08
C LYS A 114 -0.14 20.09 -6.30
N GLU A 115 1.17 19.87 -6.17
CA GLU A 115 2.10 19.96 -7.30
C GLU A 115 1.81 18.90 -8.38
N LEU A 116 1.45 17.69 -7.97
CA LEU A 116 1.06 16.62 -8.89
C LEU A 116 -0.21 17.01 -9.67
N PHE A 117 -1.20 17.61 -9.02
CA PHE A 117 -2.42 18.11 -9.66
C PHE A 117 -2.11 19.11 -10.78
N VAL A 118 -1.13 20.00 -10.57
CA VAL A 118 -0.64 20.92 -11.60
C VAL A 118 0.03 20.19 -12.76
N HIS A 119 0.91 19.22 -12.48
CA HIS A 119 1.59 18.43 -13.52
C HIS A 119 0.69 17.47 -14.28
N LEU A 120 -0.48 17.18 -13.73
CA LEU A 120 -1.57 16.46 -14.39
C LEU A 120 -2.49 17.38 -15.20
N GLU A 121 -2.07 18.64 -15.41
CA GLU A 121 -2.76 19.65 -16.20
C GLU A 121 -4.17 19.99 -15.69
N MET A 122 -4.42 19.77 -14.40
CA MET A 122 -5.68 20.14 -13.79
C MET A 122 -5.71 21.63 -13.45
N PRO A 123 -6.83 22.32 -13.68
CA PRO A 123 -6.90 23.75 -13.47
C PRO A 123 -6.97 24.09 -11.96
N MET A 124 -6.20 25.07 -11.51
CA MET A 124 -6.09 25.40 -10.08
C MET A 124 -7.38 25.91 -9.44
N ASN A 125 -8.29 26.49 -10.22
CA ASN A 125 -9.62 26.83 -9.71
C ASN A 125 -10.40 25.60 -9.22
N LYS A 126 -10.14 24.41 -9.80
CA LYS A 126 -10.71 23.14 -9.32
C LYS A 126 -10.05 22.67 -8.04
N TRP A 127 -8.75 22.89 -7.88
CA TRP A 127 -8.11 22.65 -6.60
C TRP A 127 -8.79 23.45 -5.48
N ASP A 128 -8.99 24.75 -5.70
CA ASP A 128 -9.59 25.65 -4.70
C ASP A 128 -11.04 25.24 -4.36
N GLU A 129 -11.81 24.80 -5.36
CA GLU A 129 -13.17 24.27 -5.17
C GLU A 129 -13.17 22.99 -4.30
N ILE A 130 -12.24 22.07 -4.57
CA ILE A 130 -12.12 20.82 -3.80
C ILE A 130 -11.62 21.11 -2.38
N GLU A 131 -10.63 22.00 -2.21
CA GLU A 131 -10.12 22.42 -0.91
C GLU A 131 -11.19 23.07 -0.05
N HIS A 132 -12.06 23.89 -0.64
CA HIS A 132 -13.22 24.45 0.04
C HIS A 132 -14.22 23.37 0.51
N ASN A 133 -14.45 22.35 -0.31
CA ASN A 133 -15.40 21.28 -0.04
C ASN A 133 -14.87 20.22 0.94
N TYR A 134 -13.54 20.02 0.98
CA TYR A 134 -12.87 18.97 1.74
C TYR A 134 -11.69 19.55 2.54
N PRO A 135 -11.94 20.15 3.72
CA PRO A 135 -10.89 20.78 4.52
C PRO A 135 -9.94 19.77 5.20
N CYS A 136 -10.29 18.49 5.22
CA CYS A 136 -9.41 17.43 5.72
C CYS A 136 -8.34 17.11 4.67
N SER A 137 -7.06 17.15 5.06
CA SER A 137 -5.92 16.86 4.17
C SER A 137 -6.01 15.48 3.50
N ALA A 138 -6.47 14.44 4.22
CA ALA A 138 -6.61 13.11 3.65
C ALA A 138 -7.66 13.07 2.52
N ASP A 139 -8.85 13.63 2.78
CA ASP A 139 -9.95 13.70 1.82
C ASP A 139 -9.60 14.59 0.64
N LEU A 140 -8.99 15.74 0.88
CA LEU A 140 -8.55 16.66 -0.17
C LEU A 140 -7.63 15.98 -1.17
N LYS A 141 -6.58 15.29 -0.69
CA LYS A 141 -5.66 14.56 -1.57
C LYS A 141 -6.39 13.51 -2.41
N MET A 142 -7.28 12.75 -1.79
CA MET A 142 -8.04 11.69 -2.45
C MET A 142 -8.99 12.25 -3.52
N PHE A 143 -9.80 13.25 -3.17
CA PHE A 143 -10.79 13.83 -4.08
C PHE A 143 -10.13 14.66 -5.19
N ALA A 144 -8.97 15.28 -4.96
CA ALA A 144 -8.20 15.94 -6.01
C ALA A 144 -7.78 14.94 -7.11
N LEU A 145 -7.12 13.85 -6.74
CA LEU A 145 -6.69 12.85 -7.72
C LEU A 145 -7.85 12.05 -8.33
N TRP A 146 -8.93 11.87 -7.58
CA TRP A 146 -10.16 11.31 -8.14
C TRP A 146 -10.81 12.24 -9.17
N GLU A 147 -10.85 13.55 -8.93
CA GLU A 147 -11.35 14.54 -9.90
C GLU A 147 -10.53 14.51 -11.19
N TRP A 148 -9.20 14.44 -11.07
CA TRP A 148 -8.32 14.25 -12.23
C TRP A 148 -8.72 13.02 -13.04
N LYS A 149 -8.91 11.87 -12.37
CA LYS A 149 -9.33 10.63 -13.04
C LYS A 149 -10.66 10.79 -13.80
N GLN A 150 -11.59 11.60 -13.30
CA GLN A 150 -12.90 11.80 -13.95
C GLN A 150 -12.85 12.78 -15.12
N LYS A 151 -11.93 13.75 -15.10
CA LYS A 151 -11.94 14.91 -16.00
C LYS A 151 -10.84 14.90 -17.04
N ALA A 152 -9.72 14.23 -16.76
CA ALA A 152 -8.63 14.14 -17.70
C ALA A 152 -9.05 13.34 -18.93
N GLU A 153 -8.53 13.75 -20.09
CA GLU A 153 -8.80 13.08 -21.36
C GLU A 153 -8.21 11.67 -21.39
N MET A 154 -7.03 11.48 -20.78
CA MET A 154 -6.36 10.19 -20.66
C MET A 154 -5.82 9.97 -19.23
N PRO A 155 -6.66 9.54 -18.28
CA PRO A 155 -6.25 9.32 -16.91
C PRO A 155 -5.51 8.00 -16.77
N THR A 156 -4.27 7.91 -17.22
CA THR A 156 -3.51 6.64 -17.28
C THR A 156 -2.40 6.55 -16.23
N PHE A 157 -1.91 5.32 -15.97
CA PHE A 157 -0.70 5.13 -15.16
C PHE A 157 0.52 5.82 -15.75
N GLY A 158 0.59 5.97 -17.07
CA GLY A 158 1.63 6.75 -17.76
C GLY A 158 1.62 8.22 -17.38
N ALA A 159 0.43 8.84 -17.37
CA ALA A 159 0.27 10.22 -16.95
C ALA A 159 0.66 10.42 -15.47
N LEU A 160 0.23 9.50 -14.59
CA LEU A 160 0.65 9.53 -13.18
C LEU A 160 2.15 9.34 -13.01
N LYS A 161 2.75 8.39 -13.72
CA LYS A 161 4.20 8.14 -13.67
C LYS A 161 4.95 9.40 -14.10
N TYR A 162 4.56 10.01 -15.21
CA TYR A 162 5.15 11.26 -15.69
C TYR A 162 5.05 12.38 -14.64
N ALA A 163 3.87 12.63 -14.09
CA ALA A 163 3.66 13.66 -13.07
C ALA A 163 4.46 13.39 -11.78
N LEU A 164 4.49 12.14 -11.30
CA LEU A 164 5.31 11.73 -10.14
C LEU A 164 6.80 11.96 -10.36
N THR A 165 7.27 11.79 -11.60
CA THR A 165 8.67 12.07 -11.96
C THR A 165 8.98 13.57 -11.83
N LYS A 166 8.02 14.44 -12.16
CA LYS A 166 8.19 15.90 -12.07
C LYS A 166 8.24 16.42 -10.64
N VAL A 167 7.54 15.76 -9.71
CA VAL A 167 7.54 16.11 -8.28
C VAL A 167 8.61 15.36 -7.47
N ASN A 168 9.63 14.79 -8.14
CA ASN A 168 10.74 14.05 -7.53
C ASN A 168 10.31 12.99 -6.51
N GLN A 169 9.18 12.32 -6.74
CA GLN A 169 8.74 11.23 -5.87
C GLN A 169 9.29 9.89 -6.35
N ASP A 170 9.73 9.07 -5.38
CA ASP A 170 10.26 7.74 -5.66
C ASP A 170 9.18 6.79 -6.21
N PHE A 171 9.50 6.09 -7.31
CA PHE A 171 8.58 5.21 -8.05
C PHE A 171 8.16 3.97 -7.26
N HIS A 172 8.86 3.65 -6.17
CA HIS A 172 8.49 2.55 -5.27
C HIS A 172 7.08 2.71 -4.68
N LYS A 173 6.54 3.94 -4.56
CA LYS A 173 5.16 4.17 -4.11
C LYS A 173 4.09 3.57 -5.05
N LEU A 174 4.35 3.50 -6.36
CA LEU A 174 3.46 2.82 -7.32
C LEU A 174 3.51 1.28 -7.18
N CYS A 175 4.61 0.75 -6.65
CA CYS A 175 4.79 -0.69 -6.41
C CYS A 175 4.13 -1.14 -5.10
N GLU A 176 3.99 -0.26 -4.12
CA GLU A 176 3.21 -0.51 -2.90
C GLU A 176 1.71 -0.62 -3.21
N VAL A 177 1.24 0.13 -4.22
CA VAL A 177 -0.17 0.12 -4.66
C VAL A 177 -0.64 -1.26 -5.16
N SER A 178 0.27 -2.16 -5.57
CA SER A 178 -0.03 -3.49 -6.11
C SER A 178 0.03 -4.64 -5.07
N GLN A 179 0.32 -4.36 -3.80
CA GLN A 179 0.53 -5.42 -2.80
C GLN A 179 -0.78 -6.12 -2.34
N TYR A 180 -0.78 -7.46 -2.42
CA TYR A 180 -1.82 -8.33 -1.91
C TYR A 180 -1.50 -8.77 -0.47
N ILE A 181 -2.46 -8.60 0.44
CA ILE A 181 -2.39 -9.18 1.78
C ILE A 181 -3.37 -10.37 1.81
N LEU A 182 -2.89 -11.55 2.17
CA LEU A 182 -3.70 -12.76 2.34
C LEU A 182 -4.16 -12.86 3.80
N THR A 183 -5.47 -12.95 4.02
CA THR A 183 -6.09 -13.16 5.36
C THR A 183 -7.22 -14.16 5.20
N ASP A 184 -6.93 -15.34 4.67
CA ASP A 184 -7.98 -16.28 4.23
C ASP A 184 -8.63 -17.08 5.37
N THR A 185 -8.28 -16.79 6.63
CA THR A 185 -8.77 -17.52 7.81
C THR A 185 -10.00 -16.90 8.49
N LEU A 186 -10.42 -15.68 8.11
CA LEU A 186 -11.58 -14.97 8.68
C LEU A 186 -12.76 -14.98 7.70
N THR A 187 -13.44 -16.12 7.59
CA THR A 187 -14.51 -16.34 6.60
C THR A 187 -15.91 -15.91 7.06
N CYS A 188 -16.09 -15.61 8.35
CA CYS A 188 -17.38 -15.15 8.87
C CYS A 188 -17.73 -13.74 8.35
N VAL A 189 -19.02 -13.46 8.16
CA VAL A 189 -19.49 -12.11 7.87
C VAL A 189 -19.55 -11.35 9.20
N PRO A 190 -18.95 -10.14 9.31
CA PRO A 190 -19.03 -9.34 10.53
C PRO A 190 -20.49 -8.99 10.86
N ASP A 191 -20.85 -9.09 12.14
CA ASP A 191 -22.13 -8.60 12.62
C ASP A 191 -22.14 -7.07 12.78
N GLU A 192 -23.34 -6.53 12.97
CA GLU A 192 -23.56 -5.08 13.08
C GLU A 192 -22.92 -4.48 14.35
N SER A 193 -22.74 -5.27 15.40
CA SER A 193 -22.12 -4.81 16.66
C SER A 193 -20.62 -4.55 16.48
N ILE A 194 -19.92 -5.40 15.74
CA ILE A 194 -18.51 -5.22 15.37
C ILE A 194 -18.35 -3.95 14.53
N LEU A 195 -19.23 -3.73 13.54
CA LEU A 195 -19.17 -2.56 12.66
C LEU A 195 -19.45 -1.24 13.39
N GLU A 196 -20.38 -1.24 14.35
CA GLU A 196 -20.64 -0.08 15.21
C GLU A 196 -19.43 0.25 16.09
N ASN A 197 -18.81 -0.76 16.71
CA ASN A 197 -17.62 -0.55 17.53
C ASN A 197 -16.44 0.01 16.71
N LEU A 198 -16.25 -0.49 15.49
CA LEU A 198 -15.21 -0.01 14.59
C LEU A 198 -15.47 1.44 14.13
N SER A 199 -16.73 1.83 13.94
CA SER A 199 -17.10 3.16 13.44
C SER A 199 -16.59 4.31 14.31
N ASN A 200 -16.43 4.06 15.61
CA ASN A 200 -15.95 5.05 16.58
C ASN A 200 -14.42 5.29 16.53
N SER A 201 -13.68 4.45 15.81
CA SER A 201 -12.21 4.38 15.96
C SER A 201 -11.43 4.71 14.69
N ILE A 202 -12.11 5.05 13.58
CA ILE A 202 -11.47 5.30 12.28
C ILE A 202 -11.03 6.76 12.14
N GLY A 203 -11.88 7.72 12.49
CA GLY A 203 -11.57 9.15 12.33
C GLY A 203 -11.40 9.55 10.87
N ASN A 204 -10.34 10.28 10.55
CA ASN A 204 -10.09 10.89 9.24
C ASN A 204 -9.75 9.90 8.13
N ASP A 205 -9.47 8.63 8.45
CA ASP A 205 -9.10 7.61 7.46
C ASP A 205 -10.34 6.88 6.90
N ASN A 206 -11.54 7.37 7.18
CA ASN A 206 -12.79 6.72 6.82
C ASN A 206 -13.01 6.62 5.30
N MET A 207 -12.67 7.65 4.53
CA MET A 207 -12.80 7.62 3.07
C MET A 207 -11.80 6.63 2.45
N GLN A 208 -10.55 6.63 2.94
CA GLN A 208 -9.55 5.65 2.52
C GLN A 208 -9.98 4.22 2.87
N LEU A 209 -10.59 4.01 4.04
CA LEU A 209 -11.18 2.73 4.41
C LEU A 209 -12.29 2.33 3.42
N GLY A 210 -13.17 3.25 3.04
CA GLY A 210 -14.21 3.01 2.05
C GLY A 210 -13.66 2.56 0.70
N LEU A 211 -12.57 3.17 0.22
CA LEU A 211 -11.87 2.74 -1.00
C LEU A 211 -11.29 1.34 -0.86
N GLU A 212 -10.68 1.01 0.27
CA GLU A 212 -10.12 -0.32 0.52
C GLU A 212 -11.18 -1.42 0.62
N LEU A 213 -12.39 -1.05 1.06
CA LEU A 213 -13.59 -1.88 1.04
C LEU A 213 -14.28 -1.93 -0.34
N GLY A 214 -13.73 -1.23 -1.34
CA GLY A 214 -14.17 -1.24 -2.72
C GLY A 214 -15.40 -0.38 -3.00
N LEU A 215 -15.70 0.63 -2.19
CA LEU A 215 -16.64 1.68 -2.57
C LEU A 215 -16.00 2.58 -3.64
N LYS A 216 -16.81 3.11 -4.54
CA LYS A 216 -16.36 4.04 -5.58
C LYS A 216 -16.21 5.46 -5.03
N GLY A 217 -15.33 6.26 -5.61
CA GLY A 217 -15.13 7.66 -5.21
C GLY A 217 -16.41 8.49 -5.26
N ALA A 218 -17.31 8.25 -6.23
CA ALA A 218 -18.61 8.91 -6.29
C ALA A 218 -19.52 8.55 -5.09
N GLU A 219 -19.49 7.30 -4.62
CA GLU A 219 -20.25 6.87 -3.44
C GLU A 219 -19.69 7.56 -2.19
N LEU A 220 -18.36 7.68 -2.08
CA LEU A 220 -17.69 8.32 -0.95
C LEU A 220 -17.91 9.84 -0.93
N GLN A 221 -17.91 10.48 -2.11
CA GLN A 221 -18.26 11.90 -2.24
C GLN A 221 -19.69 12.16 -1.75
N ASP A 222 -20.66 11.33 -2.14
CA ASP A 222 -22.04 11.42 -1.67
C ASP A 222 -22.13 11.26 -0.14
N ILE A 223 -21.42 10.28 0.45
CA ILE A 223 -21.35 10.10 1.91
C ILE A 223 -20.74 11.33 2.60
N ALA A 224 -19.63 11.84 2.07
CA ALA A 224 -18.95 13.01 2.60
C ALA A 224 -19.86 14.25 2.58
N PHE A 225 -20.66 14.41 1.52
CA PHE A 225 -21.63 15.48 1.38
C PHE A 225 -22.82 15.34 2.33
N GLN A 226 -23.38 14.13 2.48
CA GLN A 226 -24.54 13.87 3.34
C GLN A 226 -24.20 14.04 4.83
N HIS A 227 -23.01 13.61 5.23
CA HIS A 227 -22.57 13.59 6.63
C HIS A 227 -21.38 14.52 6.88
N LYS A 228 -21.45 15.76 6.37
CA LYS A 228 -20.38 16.77 6.51
C LYS A 228 -19.81 16.80 7.93
N THR A 229 -18.48 16.73 8.04
CA THR A 229 -17.68 16.76 9.28
C THR A 229 -18.03 15.70 10.35
N ARG A 230 -19.02 14.82 10.12
CA ARG A 230 -19.47 13.79 11.07
C ARG A 230 -18.79 12.46 10.73
N LEU A 231 -17.51 12.34 11.07
CA LEU A 231 -16.65 11.21 10.70
C LEU A 231 -17.21 9.84 11.10
N MET A 232 -17.84 9.75 12.28
CA MET A 232 -18.48 8.53 12.76
C MET A 232 -19.68 8.14 11.87
N GLU A 233 -20.55 9.09 11.54
CA GLU A 233 -21.71 8.85 10.67
C GLU A 233 -21.28 8.49 9.24
N GLN A 234 -20.23 9.14 8.72
CA GLN A 234 -19.60 8.76 7.45
C GLN A 234 -19.09 7.31 7.50
N THR A 235 -18.43 6.91 8.59
CA THR A 235 -17.89 5.55 8.75
C THR A 235 -19.02 4.51 8.86
N ARG A 236 -20.08 4.82 9.62
CA ARG A 236 -21.29 3.98 9.71
C ARG A 236 -21.93 3.77 8.34
N GLU A 237 -22.08 4.85 7.57
CA GLU A 237 -22.67 4.77 6.24
C GLU A 237 -21.79 3.96 5.27
N ILE A 238 -20.46 4.09 5.35
CA ILE A 238 -19.51 3.25 4.60
C ILE A 238 -19.71 1.77 4.94
N PHE A 239 -19.75 1.41 6.23
CA PHE A 239 -19.99 0.03 6.63
C PHE A 239 -21.38 -0.47 6.24
N ARG A 240 -22.41 0.37 6.32
CA ARG A 240 -23.77 0.03 5.90
C ARG A 240 -23.86 -0.25 4.41
N ARG A 241 -23.14 0.50 3.57
CA ARG A 241 -23.08 0.24 2.12
C ARG A 241 -22.24 -0.99 1.80
N TRP A 242 -21.14 -1.19 2.52
CA TRP A 242 -20.27 -2.35 2.35
C TRP A 242 -20.91 -3.68 2.81
N SER A 243 -21.57 -3.71 3.98
CA SER A 243 -22.13 -4.92 4.58
C SER A 243 -23.22 -5.59 3.73
N LYS A 244 -23.94 -4.80 2.90
CA LYS A 244 -24.88 -5.30 1.90
C LYS A 244 -24.24 -6.28 0.91
N ARG A 245 -22.93 -6.22 0.70
CA ARG A 245 -22.16 -7.11 -0.18
C ARG A 245 -21.84 -8.47 0.48
N ARG A 246 -22.17 -8.65 1.77
CA ARG A 246 -21.96 -9.89 2.56
C ARG A 246 -20.54 -10.45 2.44
N GLN A 247 -19.55 -9.56 2.46
CA GLN A 247 -18.14 -9.94 2.38
C GLN A 247 -17.61 -10.44 3.72
N PRO A 248 -16.63 -11.36 3.71
CA PRO A 248 -16.07 -11.92 4.93
C PRO A 248 -15.23 -10.89 5.70
N LEU A 249 -15.08 -11.14 7.00
CA LEU A 249 -14.31 -10.34 7.95
C LEU A 249 -12.83 -10.21 7.52
N SER A 250 -12.32 -11.16 6.74
CA SER A 250 -11.01 -11.06 6.08
C SER A 250 -10.86 -9.84 5.18
N VAL A 251 -11.89 -9.44 4.45
CA VAL A 251 -11.85 -8.23 3.60
C VAL A 251 -11.72 -7.00 4.47
N LEU A 252 -12.45 -6.96 5.58
CA LEU A 252 -12.38 -5.89 6.57
C LEU A 252 -10.99 -5.82 7.21
N ALA A 253 -10.43 -6.96 7.64
CA ALA A 253 -9.09 -7.05 8.19
C ALA A 253 -8.02 -6.53 7.22
N LYS A 254 -8.08 -6.93 5.93
CA LYS A 254 -7.16 -6.42 4.89
C LYS A 254 -7.25 -4.92 4.72
N ALA A 255 -8.47 -4.37 4.69
CA ALA A 255 -8.68 -2.93 4.57
C ALA A 255 -8.06 -2.18 5.76
N PHE A 256 -8.22 -2.70 6.98
CA PHE A 256 -7.63 -2.12 8.20
C PHE A 256 -6.11 -2.20 8.26
N ILE A 257 -5.49 -3.25 7.73
CA ILE A 257 -4.03 -3.33 7.60
C ILE A 257 -3.53 -2.23 6.65
N ARG A 258 -4.22 -2.03 5.52
CA ARG A 258 -3.81 -1.06 4.49
C ARG A 258 -3.94 0.40 4.90
N ILE A 259 -4.73 0.70 5.91
CA ILE A 259 -4.83 2.03 6.51
C ILE A 259 -4.05 2.15 7.83
N ASP A 260 -3.17 1.19 8.13
CA ASP A 260 -2.37 1.14 9.36
C ASP A 260 -3.20 1.21 10.65
N LYS A 261 -4.41 0.60 10.64
CA LYS A 261 -5.32 0.52 11.80
C LYS A 261 -5.62 -0.89 12.24
N PHE A 262 -4.76 -1.85 11.92
CA PHE A 262 -5.00 -3.24 12.31
C PHE A 262 -5.12 -3.42 13.84
N GLY A 263 -4.39 -2.63 14.64
CA GLY A 263 -4.53 -2.63 16.11
C GLY A 263 -5.88 -2.09 16.63
N VAL A 264 -6.61 -1.31 15.83
CA VAL A 264 -8.01 -0.94 16.12
C VAL A 264 -8.92 -2.13 15.85
N PHE A 265 -8.75 -2.75 14.69
CA PHE A 265 -9.51 -3.92 14.27
C PHE A 265 -9.44 -5.06 15.31
N THR A 266 -8.22 -5.43 15.74
CA THR A 266 -8.05 -6.51 16.73
C THR A 266 -8.71 -6.20 18.07
N ARG A 267 -8.68 -4.94 18.54
CA ARG A 267 -9.33 -4.55 19.79
C ARG A 267 -10.86 -4.65 19.72
N CYS A 268 -11.45 -4.24 18.60
CA CYS A 268 -12.90 -4.25 18.43
C CYS A 268 -13.46 -5.66 18.16
N CYS A 269 -12.67 -6.58 17.61
CA CYS A 269 -13.09 -7.96 17.34
C CYS A 269 -12.76 -8.95 18.47
N SER A 270 -12.07 -8.52 19.54
CA SER A 270 -11.69 -9.39 20.68
C SER A 270 -12.62 -9.26 21.89
N ASN A 271 -13.65 -8.42 21.81
CA ASN A 271 -14.70 -8.24 22.81
C ASN A 271 -16.00 -8.88 22.33
#